data_AF-A0A1W1YXN6-F1
#
_entry.id   AF-A0A1W1YXN6-F1
#
_cell.length_a   1.000
_cell.length_b   1.000
_cell.length_c   1.000
_cell.angle_alpha   90.00
_cell.angle_beta   90.00
_cell.angle_gamma   90.00
#
_symmetry.space_group_name_H-M   'P 1'
#
loop_
_entity.id
_entity.type
_entity.pdbx_description
1 polymer ?
#
loop_
_entity_poly.entity_id
_entity_poly.type
_entity_poly.pdbx_seq_one_letter_code
_entity_poly.pdbx_strand_id
1 'polypeptide(L)'
;MGTFNARIGKRASDSITRPANTTAYTAGDVIGTLSASATGTLTLTGVVKDGEVVSIGKDKYEFAADTDQTVGLGNIAVDITSYATKATGALTVDTQPTAGDTFTIGYKTYTFVDADTFEETGTQPVDGEIILGDDLSGTQDNIVDAINGDDGVSGAHLDVTAGNFSSDISTITALVGGTAGNSIATTSDFTEETNVFDAATLGTTTAGTDCTAANAVTALVAAITASDTVGVGGADGAGDTVVLTADTAGSAANSITTTETCANGSFGAATLTGGKDVEYLTFSDVSNLPGSPVVVIGASLRIDTGTLPTGIDAIKLHLYNTAPTAIADNSAYNLPSGDRSKYLGYLSIATPVDLGDTVWGQADTPNLSGVLASDSTTLYGILSTDAGWTPESGTVFTVSIVTIGV
;
A
#
# COMPACT_ATOMS: atom_id res chain seq x y z
N MET A 1 -8.45 -61.66 -25.33
CA MET A 1 -7.05 -61.20 -25.34
C MET A 1 -7.04 -59.80 -24.77
N GLY A 2 -6.74 -59.64 -23.49
CA GLY A 2 -6.67 -58.33 -22.85
C GLY A 2 -5.48 -57.57 -23.43
N THR A 3 -5.71 -56.37 -23.93
CA THR A 3 -4.65 -55.45 -24.37
C THR A 3 -3.77 -55.10 -23.17
N PHE A 4 -2.57 -55.65 -23.16
CA PHE A 4 -1.51 -55.31 -22.21
C PHE A 4 -0.96 -53.92 -22.58
N ASN A 5 -1.71 -52.87 -22.29
CA ASN A 5 -1.21 -51.48 -22.39
C ASN A 5 -0.38 -51.14 -21.15
N ALA A 6 0.63 -51.96 -20.85
CA ALA A 6 1.64 -51.62 -19.86
C ALA A 6 2.63 -50.65 -20.52
N ARG A 7 2.33 -49.35 -20.50
CA ARG A 7 3.41 -48.37 -20.52
C ARG A 7 4.21 -48.60 -19.23
N ILE A 8 5.26 -49.41 -19.31
CA ILE A 8 6.10 -49.80 -18.17
C ILE A 8 6.83 -48.57 -17.59
N GLY A 9 7.10 -47.55 -18.41
CA GLY A 9 7.67 -46.27 -17.99
C GLY A 9 6.68 -45.11 -18.10
N LYS A 10 6.66 -44.24 -17.08
CA LYS A 10 5.99 -42.94 -17.09
C LYS A 10 6.98 -41.83 -17.41
N ARG A 11 6.51 -40.78 -18.08
CA ARG A 11 7.30 -39.57 -18.35
C ARG A 11 6.60 -38.38 -17.72
N ALA A 12 7.34 -37.61 -16.96
CA ALA A 12 6.90 -36.35 -16.38
C ALA A 12 7.90 -35.26 -16.78
N SER A 13 7.39 -34.06 -17.01
CA SER A 13 8.22 -32.91 -17.37
C SER A 13 7.76 -31.69 -16.61
N ASP A 14 8.71 -30.83 -16.30
CA ASP A 14 8.43 -29.49 -15.77
C ASP A 14 9.53 -28.52 -16.23
N SER A 15 9.26 -27.23 -16.14
CA SER A 15 10.18 -26.19 -16.59
C SER A 15 10.34 -25.08 -15.57
N ILE A 16 11.55 -24.55 -15.46
CA ILE A 16 11.84 -23.33 -14.72
C ILE A 16 12.35 -22.27 -15.67
N THR A 17 11.83 -21.05 -15.54
CA THR A 17 12.31 -19.90 -16.31
C THR A 17 13.16 -19.04 -15.39
N ARG A 18 14.40 -18.78 -15.79
CA ARG A 18 15.25 -17.90 -15.01
C ARG A 18 14.69 -16.48 -14.94
N PRO A 19 14.99 -15.73 -13.89
CA PRO A 19 14.69 -14.30 -13.86
C PRO A 19 15.36 -13.59 -15.05
N ALA A 20 14.77 -12.46 -15.44
CA ALA A 20 15.32 -11.62 -16.50
C ALA A 20 16.57 -10.84 -16.01
N ASN A 21 17.65 -11.56 -15.71
CA ASN A 21 18.94 -11.02 -15.29
C ASN A 21 20.10 -11.74 -16.01
N THR A 22 21.28 -11.14 -15.96
CA THR A 22 22.53 -11.67 -16.53
C THR A 22 23.55 -12.05 -15.46
N THR A 23 23.10 -12.37 -14.25
CA THR A 23 23.99 -12.79 -13.16
C THR A 23 24.65 -14.11 -13.54
N ALA A 24 25.98 -14.17 -13.39
CA ALA A 24 26.73 -15.38 -13.66
C ALA A 24 26.55 -16.39 -12.53
N TYR A 25 26.35 -17.66 -12.89
CA TYR A 25 26.46 -18.75 -11.96
C TYR A 25 27.91 -19.01 -11.59
N THR A 26 28.10 -19.44 -10.36
CA THR A 26 29.27 -20.15 -9.85
C THR A 26 28.96 -21.65 -9.73
N ALA A 27 29.97 -22.48 -9.49
CA ALA A 27 29.76 -23.91 -9.30
C ALA A 27 28.93 -24.17 -8.03
N GLY A 28 27.86 -24.94 -8.17
CA GLY A 28 26.94 -25.29 -7.09
C GLY A 28 25.76 -24.34 -6.93
N ASP A 29 25.63 -23.31 -7.77
CA ASP A 29 24.47 -22.42 -7.73
C ASP A 29 23.21 -23.11 -8.22
N VAL A 30 22.06 -22.72 -7.66
CA VAL A 30 20.74 -23.20 -8.08
C VAL A 30 20.29 -22.48 -9.35
N ILE A 31 19.77 -23.26 -10.29
CA ILE A 31 19.03 -22.77 -11.45
C ILE A 31 17.56 -22.72 -11.06
N GLY A 32 17.01 -21.52 -10.91
CA GLY A 32 15.73 -21.34 -10.25
C GLY A 32 14.94 -20.14 -10.71
N THR A 33 13.93 -19.80 -9.92
CA THR A 33 13.27 -18.50 -9.97
C THR A 33 13.76 -17.63 -8.82
N LEU A 34 13.41 -16.34 -8.87
CA LEU A 34 13.51 -15.44 -7.73
C LEU A 34 12.12 -15.15 -7.20
N SER A 35 12.03 -14.87 -5.91
CA SER A 35 10.82 -14.27 -5.37
C SER A 35 10.67 -12.84 -5.89
N ALA A 36 9.43 -12.38 -5.97
CA ALA A 36 9.07 -11.01 -6.31
C ALA A 36 8.13 -10.44 -5.25
N SER A 37 8.32 -9.19 -4.87
CA SER A 37 7.37 -8.47 -4.02
C SER A 37 6.10 -8.15 -4.78
N ALA A 38 4.96 -8.26 -4.09
CA ALA A 38 3.71 -7.77 -4.61
C ALA A 38 3.75 -6.24 -4.68
N THR A 39 3.16 -5.69 -5.74
CA THR A 39 3.09 -4.24 -5.98
C THR A 39 1.66 -3.79 -6.23
N GLY A 40 1.40 -2.52 -5.94
CA GLY A 40 0.15 -1.84 -6.25
C GLY A 40 0.42 -0.39 -6.64
N THR A 41 -0.55 0.25 -7.27
CA THR A 41 -0.44 1.67 -7.63
C THR A 41 -1.75 2.36 -7.31
N LEU A 42 -1.68 3.42 -6.50
CA LEU A 42 -2.74 4.40 -6.31
C LEU A 42 -2.46 5.58 -7.24
N THR A 43 -3.46 6.02 -8.00
CA THR A 43 -3.39 7.24 -8.80
C THR A 43 -4.30 8.29 -8.19
N LEU A 44 -3.79 9.52 -8.02
CA LEU A 44 -4.56 10.69 -7.59
C LEU A 44 -4.77 11.62 -8.80
N THR A 45 -6.01 11.75 -9.29
CA THR A 45 -6.29 12.52 -10.52
C THR A 45 -6.67 13.97 -10.29
N GLY A 46 -6.71 14.40 -9.03
CA GLY A 46 -7.23 15.71 -8.64
C GLY A 46 -6.87 16.07 -7.21
N VAL A 47 -7.40 17.19 -6.73
CA VAL A 47 -7.16 17.65 -5.37
C VAL A 47 -7.67 16.65 -4.34
N VAL A 48 -7.00 16.60 -3.20
CA VAL A 48 -7.36 15.77 -2.04
C VAL A 48 -7.84 16.67 -0.90
N LYS A 49 -8.86 16.21 -0.19
CA LYS A 49 -9.54 16.96 0.86
C LYS A 49 -9.40 16.30 2.22
N ASP A 50 -9.66 17.09 3.24
CA ASP A 50 -9.84 16.61 4.61
C ASP A 50 -10.89 15.50 4.69
N GLY A 51 -10.62 14.46 5.48
CA GLY A 51 -11.49 13.31 5.70
C GLY A 51 -11.53 12.28 4.58
N GLU A 52 -10.80 12.48 3.47
CA GLU A 52 -10.67 11.45 2.44
C GLU A 52 -9.79 10.29 2.92
N VAL A 53 -10.15 9.06 2.55
CA VAL A 53 -9.50 7.85 3.07
C VAL A 53 -8.99 6.95 1.94
N VAL A 54 -7.80 6.40 2.14
CA VAL A 54 -7.26 5.24 1.41
C VAL A 54 -6.92 4.14 2.40
N SER A 55 -7.02 2.88 2.00
CA SER A 55 -6.77 1.74 2.88
C SER A 55 -5.83 0.74 2.22
N ILE A 56 -4.88 0.23 3.00
CA ILE A 56 -3.88 -0.76 2.59
C ILE A 56 -3.85 -1.84 3.66
N GLY A 57 -4.29 -3.05 3.31
CA GLY A 57 -4.53 -4.11 4.28
C GLY A 57 -5.53 -3.67 5.34
N LYS A 58 -5.11 -3.70 6.60
CA LYS A 58 -5.91 -3.27 7.76
C LYS A 58 -5.77 -1.77 8.07
N ASP A 59 -4.79 -1.11 7.48
CA ASP A 59 -4.45 0.28 7.79
C ASP A 59 -5.31 1.21 6.95
N LYS A 60 -5.84 2.26 7.59
CA LYS A 60 -6.64 3.30 6.96
C LYS A 60 -5.90 4.62 7.11
N TYR A 61 -5.57 5.24 6.00
CA TYR A 61 -4.89 6.52 5.93
C TYR A 61 -5.93 7.59 5.59
N GLU A 62 -6.13 8.54 6.49
CA GLU A 62 -7.10 9.63 6.34
C GLU A 62 -6.36 10.96 6.23
N PHE A 63 -6.66 11.71 5.17
CA PHE A 63 -6.05 13.01 4.93
C PHE A 63 -6.61 14.05 5.90
N ALA A 64 -5.73 14.73 6.64
CA ALA A 64 -6.09 15.71 7.66
C ALA A 64 -5.48 17.08 7.32
N ALA A 65 -6.33 18.09 7.18
CA ALA A 65 -5.97 19.47 6.84
C ALA A 65 -6.11 20.44 8.02
N ASP A 66 -6.35 19.92 9.23
CA ASP A 66 -6.41 20.66 10.48
C ASP A 66 -5.14 20.45 11.32
N THR A 67 -4.84 21.42 12.19
CA THR A 67 -3.62 21.39 13.02
C THR A 67 -3.61 20.24 14.03
N ASP A 68 -4.79 19.81 14.49
CA ASP A 68 -4.91 18.74 15.47
C ASP A 68 -4.83 17.34 14.84
N GLN A 69 -4.78 17.29 13.50
CA GLN A 69 -4.70 16.05 12.71
C GLN A 69 -5.85 15.11 13.04
N THR A 70 -7.06 15.68 13.05
CA THR A 70 -8.27 15.00 13.48
C THR A 70 -8.69 13.98 12.44
N VAL A 71 -8.72 12.69 12.83
CA VAL A 71 -9.11 11.59 11.95
C VAL A 71 -10.04 10.61 12.67
N GLY A 72 -10.72 9.76 11.90
CA GLY A 72 -11.53 8.67 12.41
C GLY A 72 -10.76 7.74 13.34
N LEU A 73 -11.46 7.18 14.35
CA LEU A 73 -10.83 6.32 15.35
C LEU A 73 -10.10 5.12 14.72
N GLY A 74 -8.80 5.02 14.99
CA GLY A 74 -7.95 3.94 14.49
C GLY A 74 -7.39 4.19 13.08
N ASN A 75 -7.73 5.31 12.45
CA ASN A 75 -7.11 5.75 11.21
C ASN A 75 -5.75 6.40 11.51
N ILE A 76 -4.89 6.38 10.50
CA ILE A 76 -3.57 6.99 10.48
C ILE A 76 -3.70 8.33 9.75
N ALA A 77 -3.30 9.42 10.40
CA ALA A 77 -3.35 10.74 9.80
C ALA A 77 -2.32 10.87 8.67
N VAL A 78 -2.76 11.45 7.56
CA VAL A 78 -1.91 11.93 6.46
C VAL A 78 -1.94 13.45 6.49
N ASP A 79 -0.88 14.04 7.03
CA ASP A 79 -0.81 15.49 7.24
C ASP A 79 -0.71 16.25 5.91
N ILE A 80 -1.79 16.97 5.59
CA ILE A 80 -1.86 17.89 4.45
C ILE A 80 -2.06 19.34 4.88
N THR A 81 -1.90 19.67 6.16
CA THR A 81 -2.15 21.00 6.72
C THR A 81 -1.32 22.08 6.05
N SER A 82 -0.06 21.76 5.73
CA SER A 82 0.85 22.71 5.05
C SER A 82 0.58 22.86 3.54
N TYR A 83 -0.28 22.01 2.98
CA TYR A 83 -0.60 21.96 1.55
C TYR A 83 -2.03 22.43 1.24
N ALA A 84 -2.81 22.77 2.26
CA ALA A 84 -4.15 23.31 2.13
C ALA A 84 -4.24 24.71 2.77
N THR A 85 -4.92 25.64 2.12
CA THR A 85 -5.14 26.99 2.64
C THR A 85 -6.49 27.04 3.33
N LYS A 86 -6.54 27.60 4.55
CA LYS A 86 -7.79 27.86 5.29
C LYS A 86 -8.54 29.05 4.70
N ALA A 87 -9.86 28.95 4.61
CA ALA A 87 -10.70 30.05 4.19
C ALA A 87 -10.76 31.12 5.30
N THR A 88 -10.73 32.40 4.93
CA THR A 88 -10.94 33.50 5.87
C THR A 88 -11.99 34.49 5.38
N GLY A 89 -12.66 35.14 6.33
CA GLY A 89 -13.53 36.28 6.12
C GLY A 89 -13.23 37.38 7.15
N ALA A 90 -13.81 38.54 6.95
CA ALA A 90 -13.62 39.69 7.82
C ALA A 90 -14.95 40.08 8.47
N LEU A 91 -14.98 40.12 9.80
CA LEU A 91 -16.06 40.72 10.57
C LEU A 91 -15.64 42.13 10.97
N THR A 92 -16.34 43.14 10.44
CA THR A 92 -16.15 44.54 10.85
C THR A 92 -17.12 44.87 11.97
N VAL A 93 -16.62 45.46 13.06
CA VAL A 93 -17.42 46.00 14.15
C VAL A 93 -16.84 47.36 14.53
N ASP A 94 -17.23 48.41 13.81
CA ASP A 94 -16.70 49.77 13.95
C ASP A 94 -17.54 50.68 14.87
N THR A 95 -18.73 50.21 15.22
CA THR A 95 -19.67 50.90 16.10
C THR A 95 -20.19 49.92 17.14
N GLN A 96 -20.47 50.41 18.35
CA GLN A 96 -20.97 49.58 19.45
C GLN A 96 -22.26 48.83 19.04
N PRO A 97 -22.29 47.49 19.07
CA PRO A 97 -23.52 46.73 18.86
C PRO A 97 -24.57 47.04 19.92
N THR A 98 -25.85 46.94 19.56
CA THR A 98 -26.97 47.10 20.49
C THR A 98 -27.42 45.74 21.01
N ALA A 99 -27.97 45.69 22.24
CA ALA A 99 -28.54 44.45 22.77
C ALA A 99 -29.67 43.95 21.85
N GLY A 100 -29.61 42.67 21.50
CA GLY A 100 -30.50 42.03 20.54
C GLY A 100 -29.97 41.97 19.11
N ASP A 101 -28.90 42.71 18.77
CA ASP A 101 -28.20 42.51 17.50
C ASP A 101 -27.68 41.06 17.41
N THR A 102 -27.60 40.51 16.20
CA THR A 102 -27.10 39.15 16.00
C THR A 102 -26.17 39.02 14.81
N PHE A 103 -25.34 37.99 14.84
CA PHE A 103 -24.64 37.50 13.64
C PHE A 103 -24.57 35.97 13.68
N THR A 104 -24.40 35.33 12.53
CA THR A 104 -24.28 33.87 12.44
C THR A 104 -23.00 33.49 11.71
N ILE A 105 -22.32 32.44 12.17
CA ILE A 105 -21.22 31.77 11.47
C ILE A 105 -21.55 30.28 11.40
N GLY A 106 -21.57 29.71 10.20
CA GLY A 106 -21.93 28.32 9.98
C GLY A 106 -23.29 27.97 10.59
N TYR A 107 -23.28 27.15 11.64
CA TYR A 107 -24.47 26.70 12.35
C TYR A 107 -24.77 27.49 13.63
N LYS A 108 -23.88 28.38 14.08
CA LYS A 108 -23.99 29.05 15.38
C LYS A 108 -24.37 30.52 15.21
N THR A 109 -25.44 30.92 15.91
CA THR A 109 -25.90 32.32 15.99
C THR A 109 -25.41 32.92 17.30
N TYR A 110 -24.83 34.11 17.21
CA TYR A 110 -24.39 34.92 18.32
C TYR A 110 -25.33 36.10 18.53
N THR A 111 -25.72 36.36 19.77
CA THR A 111 -26.66 37.43 20.15
C THR A 111 -26.03 38.34 21.18
N PHE A 112 -26.03 39.65 20.92
CA PHE A 112 -25.54 40.62 21.89
C PHE A 112 -26.55 40.83 23.02
N VAL A 113 -26.07 40.86 24.25
CA VAL A 113 -26.89 41.00 25.46
C VAL A 113 -26.32 42.10 26.35
N ASP A 114 -27.21 42.89 26.95
CA ASP A 114 -26.81 43.93 27.89
C ASP A 114 -26.36 43.30 29.21
N ALA A 115 -25.20 43.72 29.73
CA ALA A 115 -24.65 43.26 30.99
C ALA A 115 -25.64 43.46 32.16
N ASP A 116 -26.40 44.55 32.14
CA ASP A 116 -27.37 44.89 33.19
C ASP A 116 -28.53 43.88 33.26
N THR A 117 -28.84 43.20 32.15
CA THR A 117 -29.92 42.21 32.08
C THR A 117 -29.69 41.06 33.06
N PHE A 118 -28.44 40.67 33.29
CA PHE A 118 -28.08 39.53 34.13
C PHE A 118 -28.02 39.89 35.61
N GLU A 119 -27.54 41.10 35.94
CA GLU A 119 -27.51 41.57 37.32
C GLU A 119 -28.91 41.73 37.92
N GLU A 120 -29.87 42.22 37.12
CA GLU A 120 -31.24 42.44 37.59
C GLU A 120 -32.06 41.15 37.68
N THR A 121 -31.82 40.19 36.79
CA THR A 121 -32.61 38.94 36.71
C THR A 121 -31.98 37.76 37.44
N GLY A 122 -30.68 37.83 37.76
CA GLY A 122 -29.90 36.72 38.33
C GLY A 122 -29.68 35.56 37.35
N THR A 123 -30.02 35.75 36.07
CA THR A 123 -29.79 34.77 35.01
C THR A 123 -28.32 34.82 34.60
N GLN A 124 -27.75 33.70 34.16
CA GLN A 124 -26.40 33.67 33.59
C GLN A 124 -26.51 33.67 32.07
N PRO A 125 -25.54 34.27 31.35
CA PRO A 125 -25.50 34.17 29.90
C PRO A 125 -25.44 32.69 29.46
N VAL A 126 -25.98 32.40 28.29
CA VAL A 126 -25.96 31.05 27.70
C VAL A 126 -25.08 30.99 26.45
N ASP A 127 -24.78 29.78 25.97
CA ASP A 127 -23.95 29.56 24.77
C ASP A 127 -24.47 30.37 23.57
N GLY A 128 -23.58 31.17 22.97
CA GLY A 128 -23.91 32.06 21.86
C GLY A 128 -24.38 33.46 22.29
N GLU A 129 -24.53 33.76 23.57
CA GLU A 129 -24.74 35.14 24.03
C GLU A 129 -23.41 35.85 24.25
N ILE A 130 -23.29 37.08 23.74
CA ILE A 130 -22.11 37.94 23.87
C ILE A 130 -22.49 39.14 24.73
N ILE A 131 -21.87 39.25 25.91
CA ILE A 131 -22.08 40.41 26.77
C ILE A 131 -21.47 41.65 26.13
N LEU A 132 -22.23 42.74 26.08
CA LEU A 132 -21.71 44.04 25.65
C LEU A 132 -20.69 44.55 26.68
N GLY A 133 -19.50 44.92 26.21
CA GLY A 133 -18.50 45.60 27.02
C GLY A 133 -18.84 47.07 27.28
N ASP A 134 -18.11 47.69 28.21
CA ASP A 134 -18.23 49.11 28.57
C ASP A 134 -17.96 50.05 27.37
N ASP A 135 -17.18 49.58 26.40
CA ASP A 135 -16.87 50.26 25.15
C ASP A 135 -16.72 49.26 23.99
N LEU A 136 -16.47 49.81 22.79
CA LEU A 136 -16.35 49.04 21.56
C LEU A 136 -15.23 48.00 21.64
N SER A 137 -14.09 48.36 22.26
CA SER A 137 -12.95 47.45 22.40
C SER A 137 -13.31 46.29 23.32
N GLY A 138 -14.00 46.55 24.44
CA GLY A 138 -14.48 45.51 25.34
C GLY A 138 -15.46 44.55 24.66
N THR A 139 -16.39 45.06 23.84
CA THR A 139 -17.27 44.18 23.06
C THR A 139 -16.50 43.39 22.00
N GLN A 140 -15.53 44.00 21.32
CA GLN A 140 -14.68 43.32 20.34
C GLN A 140 -13.92 42.14 20.97
N ASP A 141 -13.36 42.33 22.16
CA ASP A 141 -12.71 41.25 22.92
C ASP A 141 -13.71 40.14 23.27
N ASN A 142 -14.89 40.49 23.79
CA ASN A 142 -15.94 39.52 24.11
C ASN A 142 -16.42 38.72 22.89
N ILE A 143 -16.44 39.31 21.68
CA ILE A 143 -16.76 38.59 20.43
C ILE A 143 -15.71 37.50 20.16
N VAL A 144 -14.43 37.86 20.27
CA VAL A 144 -13.32 36.92 20.02
C VAL A 144 -13.37 35.77 21.02
N ASP A 145 -13.54 36.08 22.30
CA ASP A 145 -13.62 35.10 23.37
C ASP A 145 -14.83 34.16 23.20
N ALA A 146 -16.00 34.68 22.84
CA ALA A 146 -17.18 33.85 22.61
C ALA A 146 -17.05 32.92 21.39
N ILE A 147 -16.36 33.35 20.32
CA ILE A 147 -16.10 32.51 19.14
C ILE A 147 -15.08 31.42 19.47
N ASN A 148 -14.02 31.76 20.18
CA ASN A 148 -12.95 30.84 20.55
C ASN A 148 -13.29 29.97 21.77
N GLY A 149 -14.37 30.29 22.50
CA GLY A 149 -14.83 29.57 23.70
C GLY A 149 -14.05 29.91 24.98
N ASP A 150 -13.43 31.09 25.02
CA ASP A 150 -12.59 31.58 26.11
C ASP A 150 -13.36 32.50 27.10
N ASP A 151 -14.63 32.84 26.79
CA ASP A 151 -15.50 33.69 27.61
C ASP A 151 -16.03 32.99 28.89
N GLY A 152 -15.77 31.68 29.03
CA GLY A 152 -16.26 30.84 30.13
C GLY A 152 -17.76 30.50 30.06
N VAL A 153 -18.44 30.90 28.98
CA VAL A 153 -19.88 30.72 28.78
C VAL A 153 -20.13 29.90 27.51
N SER A 154 -19.59 30.37 26.39
CA SER A 154 -19.74 29.78 25.07
C SER A 154 -18.77 28.62 24.88
N GLY A 155 -19.24 27.56 24.22
CA GLY A 155 -18.34 26.56 23.66
C GLY A 155 -17.62 27.10 22.43
N ALA A 156 -16.34 26.74 22.25
CA ALA A 156 -15.56 27.08 21.06
C ALA A 156 -16.31 26.70 19.78
N HIS A 157 -16.27 27.56 18.77
CA HIS A 157 -16.89 27.29 17.49
C HIS A 157 -16.20 26.11 16.79
N LEU A 158 -16.97 25.13 16.32
CA LEU A 158 -16.39 23.89 15.76
C LEU A 158 -15.82 24.04 14.35
N ASP A 159 -16.21 25.07 13.60
CA ASP A 159 -15.73 25.29 12.23
C ASP A 159 -14.73 26.45 12.06
N VAL A 160 -14.61 27.36 13.05
CA VAL A 160 -13.84 28.60 12.88
C VAL A 160 -13.15 29.05 14.16
N THR A 161 -12.20 29.97 14.02
CA THR A 161 -11.60 30.77 15.09
C THR A 161 -11.69 32.25 14.72
N ALA A 162 -11.66 33.12 15.73
CA ALA A 162 -11.60 34.56 15.56
C ALA A 162 -10.22 35.09 15.95
N GLY A 163 -9.63 35.93 15.10
CA GLY A 163 -8.46 36.73 15.45
C GLY A 163 -8.84 38.02 16.17
N ASN A 164 -7.92 38.57 16.95
CA ASN A 164 -8.12 39.87 17.61
C ASN A 164 -8.48 40.96 16.59
N PHE A 165 -9.32 41.90 17.02
CA PHE A 165 -9.67 43.06 16.21
C PHE A 165 -8.44 43.95 15.95
N SER A 166 -8.30 44.40 14.71
CA SER A 166 -7.30 45.39 14.30
C SER A 166 -7.95 46.39 13.36
N SER A 167 -8.01 47.66 13.75
CA SER A 167 -8.78 48.69 13.03
C SER A 167 -10.22 48.23 12.81
N ASP A 168 -10.86 47.74 13.89
CA ASP A 168 -12.26 47.32 13.92
C ASP A 168 -12.61 46.10 13.06
N ILE A 169 -11.60 45.36 12.59
CA ILE A 169 -11.79 44.13 11.81
C ILE A 169 -11.21 42.92 12.56
N SER A 170 -12.03 41.90 12.77
CA SER A 170 -11.60 40.56 13.17
C SER A 170 -11.53 39.65 11.96
N THR A 171 -10.43 38.89 11.84
CA THR A 171 -10.32 37.84 10.82
C THR A 171 -10.91 36.55 11.36
N ILE A 172 -11.96 36.06 10.71
CA ILE A 172 -12.57 34.76 11.01
C ILE A 172 -11.92 33.72 10.10
N THR A 173 -11.33 32.68 10.70
CA THR A 173 -10.53 31.67 9.99
C THR A 173 -11.14 30.28 10.18
N ALA A 174 -11.38 29.57 9.08
CA ALA A 174 -11.82 28.18 9.11
C ALA A 174 -10.81 27.28 9.84
N LEU A 175 -11.28 26.34 10.64
CA LEU A 175 -10.42 25.41 11.39
C LEU A 175 -9.74 24.37 10.49
N VAL A 176 -10.41 23.96 9.41
CA VAL A 176 -9.93 22.96 8.45
C VAL A 176 -9.48 23.66 7.16
N GLY A 177 -8.30 23.29 6.65
CA GLY A 177 -7.80 23.78 5.36
C GLY A 177 -8.61 23.26 4.17
N GLY A 178 -8.68 24.01 3.09
CA GLY A 178 -9.35 23.60 1.85
C GLY A 178 -10.56 24.44 1.48
N THR A 179 -11.19 24.06 0.37
CA THR A 179 -12.33 24.77 -0.23
C THR A 179 -13.62 24.62 0.56
N ALA A 180 -13.72 23.64 1.46
CA ALA A 180 -14.90 23.44 2.32
C ALA A 180 -15.19 24.68 3.19
N GLY A 181 -14.14 25.33 3.72
CA GLY A 181 -14.27 26.56 4.50
C GLY A 181 -14.96 27.70 3.74
N ASN A 182 -14.84 27.73 2.41
CA ASN A 182 -15.50 28.75 1.58
C ASN A 182 -17.03 28.63 1.58
N SER A 183 -17.58 27.53 2.09
CA SER A 183 -19.03 27.32 2.22
C SER A 183 -19.58 27.64 3.61
N ILE A 184 -18.72 28.03 4.57
CA ILE A 184 -19.17 28.43 5.91
C ILE A 184 -19.92 29.75 5.77
N ALA A 185 -21.23 29.69 6.00
CA ALA A 185 -22.12 30.83 5.86
C ALA A 185 -21.88 31.88 6.96
N THR A 186 -22.05 33.14 6.61
CA THR A 186 -21.97 34.27 7.52
C THR A 186 -23.14 35.21 7.30
N THR A 187 -23.79 35.68 8.37
CA THR A 187 -24.84 36.70 8.30
C THR A 187 -24.64 37.75 9.38
N SER A 188 -25.05 38.97 9.09
CA SER A 188 -24.99 40.13 9.97
C SER A 188 -26.39 40.72 10.07
N ASP A 189 -26.94 40.80 11.28
CA ASP A 189 -28.21 41.47 11.60
C ASP A 189 -27.95 42.44 12.75
N PHE A 190 -27.13 43.44 12.44
CA PHE A 190 -26.81 44.54 13.35
C PHE A 190 -27.74 45.71 13.06
N THR A 191 -28.09 46.46 14.12
CA THR A 191 -28.78 47.74 13.98
C THR A 191 -27.93 48.73 13.16
N GLU A 192 -26.61 48.71 13.36
CA GLU A 192 -25.68 49.57 12.62
C GLU A 192 -25.10 48.84 11.40
N GLU A 193 -25.45 49.32 10.20
CA GLU A 193 -25.16 48.64 8.93
C GLU A 193 -23.66 48.55 8.58
N THR A 194 -22.80 49.32 9.27
CA THR A 194 -21.34 49.26 9.11
C THR A 194 -20.71 48.08 9.85
N ASN A 195 -21.41 47.52 10.84
CA ASN A 195 -21.03 46.26 11.48
C ASN A 195 -21.46 45.10 10.58
N VAL A 196 -20.52 44.50 9.85
CA VAL A 196 -20.86 43.60 8.76
C VAL A 196 -19.74 42.60 8.47
N PHE A 197 -20.14 41.40 8.02
CA PHE A 197 -19.23 40.48 7.35
C PHE A 197 -18.92 40.96 5.93
N ASP A 198 -17.69 40.73 5.47
CA ASP A 198 -17.27 41.06 4.11
C ASP A 198 -18.03 40.31 3.01
N ALA A 199 -18.64 39.17 3.35
CA ALA A 199 -19.50 38.40 2.45
C ALA A 199 -20.49 37.49 3.21
N ALA A 200 -21.34 36.80 2.44
CA ALA A 200 -22.30 35.81 2.95
C ALA A 200 -21.68 34.44 3.27
N THR A 201 -20.43 34.22 2.90
CA THR A 201 -19.63 33.05 3.26
C THR A 201 -18.19 33.46 3.49
N LEU A 202 -17.42 32.67 4.23
CA LEU A 202 -15.96 32.82 4.27
C LEU A 202 -15.35 32.61 2.86
N GLY A 203 -14.08 33.00 2.71
CA GLY A 203 -13.32 32.81 1.48
C GLY A 203 -13.13 34.10 0.65
N THR A 204 -13.79 35.20 1.03
CA THR A 204 -13.67 36.49 0.34
C THR A 204 -12.36 37.19 0.67
N THR A 205 -11.96 37.21 1.94
CA THR A 205 -10.66 37.76 2.36
C THR A 205 -9.52 36.85 1.89
N THR A 206 -9.59 35.55 2.20
CA THR A 206 -8.67 34.53 1.66
C THR A 206 -9.46 33.28 1.29
N ALA A 207 -9.45 32.91 0.02
CA ALA A 207 -10.10 31.69 -0.44
C ALA A 207 -9.32 30.45 0.04
N GLY A 208 -10.03 29.52 0.66
CA GLY A 208 -9.49 28.22 0.97
C GLY A 208 -9.19 27.42 -0.30
N THR A 209 -8.08 26.67 -0.29
CA THR A 209 -7.58 25.90 -1.44
C THR A 209 -7.20 24.49 -0.98
N ASP A 210 -7.66 23.47 -1.69
CA ASP A 210 -7.41 22.06 -1.39
C ASP A 210 -5.97 21.63 -1.70
N CYS A 211 -5.54 20.52 -1.10
CA CYS A 211 -4.23 19.93 -1.36
C CYS A 211 -4.16 19.40 -2.80
N THR A 212 -3.12 19.75 -3.55
CA THR A 212 -2.90 19.19 -4.90
C THR A 212 -2.57 17.70 -4.85
N ALA A 213 -2.86 16.95 -5.92
CA ALA A 213 -2.53 15.53 -6.04
C ALA A 213 -1.05 15.21 -5.71
N ALA A 214 -0.09 15.95 -6.29
CA ALA A 214 1.34 15.75 -6.05
C ALA A 214 1.76 15.90 -4.57
N ASN A 215 1.25 16.94 -3.89
CA ASN A 215 1.51 17.13 -2.47
C ASN A 215 0.86 16.02 -1.62
N ALA A 216 -0.34 15.58 -1.99
CA ALA A 216 -1.01 14.47 -1.32
C ALA A 216 -0.26 13.14 -1.50
N VAL A 217 0.32 12.87 -2.67
CA VAL A 217 1.24 11.73 -2.89
C VAL A 217 2.41 11.80 -1.91
N THR A 218 3.06 12.96 -1.83
CA THR A 218 4.21 13.16 -0.92
C THR A 218 3.84 12.90 0.54
N ALA A 219 2.71 13.47 1.00
CA ALA A 219 2.22 13.28 2.35
C ALA A 219 1.86 11.81 2.64
N LEU A 220 1.16 11.15 1.72
CA LEU A 220 0.73 9.77 1.87
C LEU A 220 1.92 8.80 1.90
N VAL A 221 2.92 9.00 1.04
CA VAL A 221 4.17 8.21 1.06
C VAL A 221 4.88 8.32 2.41
N ALA A 222 4.95 9.54 2.97
CA ALA A 222 5.55 9.75 4.29
C ALA A 222 4.76 9.04 5.40
N ALA A 223 3.42 9.10 5.37
CA ALA A 223 2.57 8.43 6.36
C ALA A 223 2.68 6.90 6.28
N ILE A 224 2.69 6.32 5.08
CA ILE A 224 2.88 4.87 4.87
C ILE A 224 4.23 4.42 5.44
N THR A 225 5.30 5.15 5.08
CA THR A 225 6.66 4.83 5.54
C THR A 225 6.80 4.92 7.06
N ALA A 226 6.13 5.89 7.69
CA ALA A 226 6.19 6.07 9.14
C ALA A 226 5.38 5.00 9.90
N SER A 227 4.26 4.54 9.33
CA SER A 227 3.38 3.54 9.96
C SER A 227 3.91 2.12 9.78
N ASP A 228 4.12 1.71 8.52
CA ASP A 228 4.61 0.39 8.09
C ASP A 228 4.12 -0.82 8.92
N THR A 229 2.83 -0.86 9.28
CA THR A 229 2.32 -1.94 10.14
C THR A 229 1.74 -3.13 9.38
N VAL A 230 1.64 -3.02 8.06
CA VAL A 230 1.11 -4.06 7.15
C VAL A 230 2.19 -4.69 6.26
N GLY A 231 3.45 -4.30 6.43
CA GLY A 231 4.57 -4.82 5.65
C GLY A 231 4.56 -4.33 4.20
N VAL A 232 4.26 -3.04 4.02
CA VAL A 232 4.12 -2.40 2.70
C VAL A 232 4.73 -1.01 2.76
N GLY A 233 5.83 -0.83 2.04
CA GLY A 233 6.39 0.47 1.74
C GLY A 233 5.61 1.22 0.66
N GLY A 234 5.54 2.55 0.80
CA GLY A 234 5.06 3.48 -0.22
C GLY A 234 6.22 4.26 -0.83
N ALA A 235 6.16 4.52 -2.12
CA ALA A 235 7.12 5.37 -2.83
C ALA A 235 6.41 6.30 -3.81
N ASP A 236 7.00 7.47 -4.05
CA ASP A 236 6.54 8.40 -5.08
C ASP A 236 6.76 7.79 -6.47
N GLY A 237 5.70 7.74 -7.27
CA GLY A 237 5.68 7.14 -8.59
C GLY A 237 5.86 8.15 -9.73
N ALA A 238 5.51 7.75 -10.94
CA ALA A 238 5.46 8.68 -12.06
C ALA A 238 4.13 9.46 -12.04
N GLY A 239 4.19 10.77 -12.26
CA GLY A 239 3.00 11.63 -12.14
C GLY A 239 2.47 11.64 -10.71
N ASP A 240 1.15 11.75 -10.56
CA ASP A 240 0.50 11.79 -9.24
C ASP A 240 0.14 10.37 -8.76
N THR A 241 1.15 9.51 -8.61
CA THR A 241 0.95 8.10 -8.20
C THR A 241 1.76 7.72 -6.96
N VAL A 242 1.17 6.88 -6.11
CA VAL A 242 1.88 6.17 -5.04
C VAL A 242 2.10 4.73 -5.48
N VAL A 243 3.35 4.30 -5.51
CA VAL A 243 3.74 2.90 -5.74
C VAL A 243 3.85 2.20 -4.40
N LEU A 244 3.05 1.16 -4.22
CA LEU A 244 3.10 0.29 -3.04
C LEU A 244 3.94 -0.94 -3.37
N THR A 245 4.84 -1.32 -2.46
CA THR A 245 5.66 -2.53 -2.58
C THR A 245 5.65 -3.28 -1.26
N ALA A 246 5.30 -4.57 -1.30
CA ALA A 246 5.38 -5.43 -0.13
C ALA A 246 6.85 -5.63 0.29
N ASP A 247 7.12 -5.51 1.59
CA ASP A 247 8.50 -5.57 2.11
C ASP A 247 9.09 -6.97 1.99
N THR A 248 8.23 -7.98 2.13
CA THR A 248 8.60 -9.38 1.93
C THR A 248 8.16 -9.87 0.57
N ALA A 249 9.13 -10.29 -0.24
CA ALA A 249 8.87 -10.93 -1.52
C ALA A 249 8.15 -12.27 -1.34
N GLY A 250 7.20 -12.56 -2.23
CA GLY A 250 6.39 -13.77 -2.16
C GLY A 250 4.95 -13.55 -2.62
N SER A 251 4.23 -14.65 -2.78
CA SER A 251 2.83 -14.63 -3.22
C SER A 251 1.85 -14.21 -2.12
N ALA A 252 2.25 -14.31 -0.84
CA ALA A 252 1.39 -14.03 0.31
C ALA A 252 0.83 -12.60 0.29
N ALA A 253 1.65 -11.62 -0.07
CA ALA A 253 1.28 -10.20 -0.11
C ALA A 253 0.25 -9.86 -1.20
N ASN A 254 0.01 -10.76 -2.17
CA ASN A 254 -1.06 -10.57 -3.15
C ASN A 254 -2.47 -10.56 -2.51
N SER A 255 -2.58 -10.97 -1.24
CA SER A 255 -3.83 -10.92 -0.47
C SER A 255 -4.06 -9.59 0.27
N ILE A 256 -3.06 -8.69 0.29
CA ILE A 256 -3.19 -7.38 0.92
C ILE A 256 -4.16 -6.54 0.09
N THR A 257 -5.31 -6.23 0.67
CA THR A 257 -6.39 -5.48 0.02
C THR A 257 -6.06 -4.00 -0.08
N THR A 258 -6.53 -3.36 -1.13
CA THR A 258 -6.45 -1.91 -1.35
C THR A 258 -7.84 -1.37 -1.67
N THR A 259 -8.26 -0.34 -0.95
CA THR A 259 -9.56 0.32 -1.15
C THR A 259 -9.47 1.81 -0.89
N GLU A 260 -10.39 2.58 -1.45
CA GLU A 260 -10.38 4.03 -1.39
C GLU A 260 -11.80 4.59 -1.28
N THR A 261 -11.96 5.66 -0.50
CA THR A 261 -13.14 6.54 -0.54
C THR A 261 -12.75 7.96 -0.96
N CYS A 262 -11.46 8.23 -1.16
CA CYS A 262 -10.94 9.45 -1.76
C CYS A 262 -11.53 9.63 -3.16
N ALA A 263 -12.17 10.78 -3.40
CA ALA A 263 -12.96 11.00 -4.62
C ALA A 263 -12.11 11.00 -5.90
N ASN A 264 -10.86 11.44 -5.79
CA ASN A 264 -9.91 11.50 -6.89
C ASN A 264 -8.82 10.41 -6.81
N GLY A 265 -8.97 9.44 -5.91
CA GLY A 265 -8.08 8.31 -5.78
C GLY A 265 -8.60 7.09 -6.52
N SER A 266 -7.72 6.34 -7.18
CA SER A 266 -8.07 5.03 -7.72
C SER A 266 -6.90 4.05 -7.65
N PHE A 267 -7.13 2.88 -7.07
CA PHE A 267 -6.18 1.77 -7.13
C PHE A 267 -6.28 1.01 -8.45
N GLY A 268 -5.12 0.61 -9.01
CA GLY A 268 -5.07 -0.22 -10.21
C GLY A 268 -5.64 -1.63 -10.03
N ALA A 269 -5.73 -2.12 -8.79
CA ALA A 269 -6.30 -3.42 -8.44
C ALA A 269 -6.87 -3.39 -7.00
N ALA A 270 -7.76 -4.33 -6.67
CA ALA A 270 -8.36 -4.45 -5.32
C ALA A 270 -7.42 -5.09 -4.28
N THR A 271 -6.30 -5.65 -4.73
CA THR A 271 -5.22 -6.17 -3.89
C THR A 271 -3.88 -5.83 -4.55
N LEU A 272 -2.78 -5.94 -3.79
CA LEU A 272 -1.45 -5.99 -4.40
C LEU A 272 -1.36 -7.21 -5.35
N THR A 273 -0.50 -7.11 -6.36
CA THR A 273 -0.35 -8.16 -7.39
C THR A 273 1.12 -8.36 -7.77
N GLY A 274 1.42 -9.44 -8.50
CA GLY A 274 2.77 -9.71 -9.02
C GLY A 274 3.73 -10.33 -8.02
N GLY A 275 3.34 -10.49 -6.76
CA GLY A 275 4.11 -11.20 -5.75
C GLY A 275 4.26 -12.67 -6.13
N LYS A 276 5.49 -13.18 -6.10
CA LYS A 276 5.80 -14.55 -6.53
C LYS A 276 6.79 -15.20 -5.56
N ASP A 277 6.56 -16.47 -5.24
CA ASP A 277 7.50 -17.27 -4.44
C ASP A 277 8.61 -17.86 -5.29
N VAL A 278 9.69 -18.28 -4.64
CA VAL A 278 10.70 -19.13 -5.30
C VAL A 278 10.07 -20.49 -5.59
N GLU A 279 10.33 -21.03 -6.78
CA GLU A 279 9.73 -22.28 -7.28
C GLU A 279 10.76 -23.41 -7.36
N TYR A 280 10.25 -24.64 -7.40
CA TYR A 280 10.98 -25.87 -7.69
C TYR A 280 10.23 -26.66 -8.77
N LEU A 281 10.90 -27.62 -9.39
CA LEU A 281 10.29 -28.48 -10.40
C LEU A 281 9.34 -29.49 -9.73
N THR A 282 8.19 -29.75 -10.36
CA THR A 282 7.15 -30.68 -9.92
C THR A 282 6.85 -31.69 -11.01
N PHE A 283 7.22 -32.94 -10.78
CA PHE A 283 7.01 -34.07 -11.68
C PHE A 283 5.83 -34.91 -11.19
N SER A 284 4.62 -34.57 -11.63
CA SER A 284 3.40 -35.27 -11.25
C SER A 284 3.28 -36.64 -11.92
N ASP A 285 2.47 -37.51 -11.29
CA ASP A 285 2.09 -38.81 -11.83
C ASP A 285 3.25 -39.74 -12.21
N VAL A 286 4.38 -39.69 -11.49
CA VAL A 286 5.54 -40.56 -11.76
C VAL A 286 5.32 -42.02 -11.36
N SER A 287 4.24 -42.33 -10.64
CA SER A 287 3.75 -43.68 -10.35
C SER A 287 2.23 -43.76 -10.46
N ASN A 288 1.68 -44.97 -10.55
CA ASN A 288 0.22 -45.22 -10.50
C ASN A 288 -0.30 -45.38 -9.07
N LEU A 289 0.58 -45.51 -8.08
CA LEU A 289 0.21 -45.79 -6.71
C LEU A 289 0.95 -44.83 -5.76
N PRO A 290 0.23 -44.11 -4.89
CA PRO A 290 0.84 -43.30 -3.83
C PRO A 290 1.76 -44.13 -2.93
N GLY A 291 2.84 -43.54 -2.44
CA GLY A 291 3.79 -44.20 -1.54
C GLY A 291 4.59 -45.35 -2.16
N SER A 292 4.47 -45.60 -3.47
CA SER A 292 5.17 -46.71 -4.10
C SER A 292 6.66 -46.41 -4.25
N PRO A 293 7.52 -47.45 -4.27
CA PRO A 293 8.85 -47.32 -4.81
C PRO A 293 8.80 -46.83 -6.26
N VAL A 294 9.76 -46.02 -6.65
CA VAL A 294 9.99 -45.55 -8.02
C VAL A 294 11.47 -45.62 -8.36
N VAL A 295 11.77 -45.92 -9.61
CA VAL A 295 13.11 -45.84 -10.16
C VAL A 295 13.12 -44.85 -11.31
N VAL A 296 13.99 -43.85 -11.24
CA VAL A 296 14.25 -42.93 -12.36
C VAL A 296 15.26 -43.61 -13.28
N ILE A 297 14.81 -43.91 -14.50
CA ILE A 297 15.58 -44.65 -15.52
C ILE A 297 16.12 -43.75 -16.63
N GLY A 298 15.72 -42.48 -16.67
CA GLY A 298 16.26 -41.48 -17.57
C GLY A 298 15.87 -40.08 -17.14
N ALA A 299 16.74 -39.11 -17.43
CA ALA A 299 16.44 -37.69 -17.32
C ALA A 299 17.02 -36.95 -18.53
N SER A 300 16.32 -35.91 -18.99
CA SER A 300 16.81 -35.02 -20.04
C SER A 300 16.55 -33.57 -19.64
N LEU A 301 17.48 -32.70 -20.01
CA LEU A 301 17.38 -31.25 -19.86
C LEU A 301 17.37 -30.61 -21.25
N ARG A 302 16.37 -29.79 -21.51
CA ARG A 302 16.30 -28.89 -22.65
C ARG A 302 16.53 -27.47 -22.14
N ILE A 303 17.44 -26.75 -22.78
CA ILE A 303 17.68 -25.33 -22.51
C ILE A 303 17.28 -24.57 -23.77
N ASP A 304 16.34 -23.64 -23.62
CA ASP A 304 15.72 -22.91 -24.72
C ASP A 304 16.62 -21.73 -25.13
N THR A 305 17.79 -22.05 -25.67
CA THR A 305 18.75 -21.13 -26.28
C THR A 305 19.36 -21.77 -27.53
N GLY A 306 19.70 -20.94 -28.51
CA GLY A 306 20.23 -21.35 -29.81
C GLY A 306 21.75 -21.45 -29.88
N THR A 307 22.46 -21.26 -28.76
CA THR A 307 23.91 -21.41 -28.68
C THR A 307 24.32 -22.01 -27.35
N LEU A 308 25.31 -22.90 -27.35
CA LEU A 308 25.85 -23.46 -26.11
C LEU A 308 26.58 -22.39 -25.28
N PRO A 309 26.13 -22.08 -24.05
CA PRO A 309 26.80 -21.10 -23.20
C PRO A 309 28.23 -21.54 -22.87
N THR A 310 29.19 -20.61 -22.99
CA THR A 310 30.59 -20.93 -22.67
C THR A 310 30.74 -21.21 -21.17
N GLY A 311 31.37 -22.34 -20.83
CA GLY A 311 31.64 -22.73 -19.44
C GLY A 311 30.52 -23.53 -18.76
N ILE A 312 29.41 -23.80 -19.45
CA ILE A 312 28.40 -24.73 -18.95
C ILE A 312 29.02 -26.14 -18.83
N ASP A 313 28.74 -26.81 -17.72
CA ASP A 313 29.13 -28.20 -17.49
C ASP A 313 27.89 -29.03 -17.10
N ALA A 314 28.10 -30.21 -16.53
CA ALA A 314 27.02 -31.05 -16.00
C ALA A 314 26.09 -30.26 -15.06
N ILE A 315 24.82 -30.65 -15.05
CA ILE A 315 23.79 -30.06 -14.21
C ILE A 315 23.23 -31.15 -13.30
N LYS A 316 23.16 -30.87 -12.00
CA LYS A 316 22.60 -31.80 -11.03
C LYS A 316 21.11 -31.54 -10.87
N LEU A 317 20.31 -32.59 -11.01
CA LEU A 317 18.90 -32.60 -10.63
C LEU A 317 18.77 -33.30 -9.26
N HIS A 318 18.58 -32.51 -8.20
CA HIS A 318 18.32 -32.97 -6.85
C HIS A 318 16.84 -33.36 -6.71
N LEU A 319 16.56 -34.61 -6.31
CA LEU A 319 15.20 -35.15 -6.27
C LEU A 319 14.68 -35.38 -4.85
N TYR A 320 13.39 -35.13 -4.66
CA TYR A 320 12.69 -35.24 -3.38
C TYR A 320 11.35 -35.96 -3.53
N ASN A 321 10.94 -36.70 -2.50
CA ASN A 321 9.63 -37.38 -2.47
C ASN A 321 8.48 -36.50 -1.93
N THR A 322 8.82 -35.35 -1.37
CA THR A 322 7.92 -34.35 -0.80
C THR A 322 8.45 -32.97 -1.19
N ALA A 323 7.58 -31.97 -1.30
CA ALA A 323 7.97 -30.60 -1.63
C ALA A 323 9.18 -30.12 -0.79
N PRO A 324 10.30 -29.75 -1.44
CA PRO A 324 11.47 -29.23 -0.75
C PRO A 324 11.27 -27.76 -0.35
N THR A 325 12.16 -27.25 0.50
CA THR A 325 12.34 -25.81 0.66
C THR A 325 12.92 -25.25 -0.64
N ALA A 326 12.22 -24.31 -1.28
CA ALA A 326 12.70 -23.69 -2.51
C ALA A 326 13.99 -22.89 -2.25
N ILE A 327 14.91 -22.88 -3.23
CA ILE A 327 16.18 -22.15 -3.15
C ILE A 327 16.22 -21.18 -4.33
N ALA A 328 16.52 -19.93 -4.04
CA ALA A 328 16.51 -18.86 -5.05
C ALA A 328 17.54 -19.11 -6.15
N ASP A 329 17.23 -18.63 -7.36
CA ASP A 329 18.18 -18.58 -8.48
C ASP A 329 19.51 -17.96 -8.02
N ASN A 330 20.62 -18.53 -8.51
CA ASN A 330 21.97 -18.03 -8.26
C ASN A 330 22.42 -18.10 -6.78
N SER A 331 21.66 -18.77 -5.91
CA SER A 331 22.08 -19.12 -4.56
C SER A 331 22.75 -20.48 -4.55
N ALA A 332 23.78 -20.66 -3.72
CA ALA A 332 24.42 -21.97 -3.55
C ALA A 332 23.40 -23.02 -3.08
N TYR A 333 23.38 -24.17 -3.76
CA TYR A 333 22.59 -25.30 -3.32
C TYR A 333 23.01 -25.73 -1.91
N ASN A 334 22.01 -25.88 -1.06
CA ASN A 334 22.14 -26.45 0.27
C ASN A 334 21.06 -27.52 0.43
N LEU A 335 21.33 -28.53 1.27
CA LEU A 335 20.30 -29.46 1.72
C LEU A 335 19.86 -29.06 3.14
N PRO A 336 18.75 -28.30 3.28
CA PRO A 336 18.28 -27.85 4.59
C PRO A 336 18.02 -29.04 5.51
N SER A 337 18.23 -28.87 6.81
CA SER A 337 18.01 -29.94 7.80
C SER A 337 16.59 -30.50 7.75
N GLY A 338 15.59 -29.64 7.50
CA GLY A 338 14.19 -30.01 7.36
C GLY A 338 13.84 -30.83 6.10
N ASP A 339 14.73 -30.86 5.10
CA ASP A 339 14.49 -31.58 3.85
C ASP A 339 15.28 -32.90 3.73
N ARG A 340 16.16 -33.20 4.70
CA ARG A 340 17.02 -34.39 4.66
C ARG A 340 16.25 -35.70 4.56
N SER A 341 15.09 -35.81 5.20
CA SER A 341 14.23 -37.01 5.13
C SER A 341 13.45 -37.10 3.82
N LYS A 342 13.31 -35.99 3.10
CA LYS A 342 12.59 -35.91 1.82
C LYS A 342 13.51 -36.20 0.63
N TYR A 343 14.81 -35.97 0.81
CA TYR A 343 15.81 -36.04 -0.24
C TYR A 343 16.11 -37.48 -0.66
N LEU A 344 16.02 -37.75 -1.96
CA LEU A 344 16.24 -39.07 -2.55
C LEU A 344 17.64 -39.22 -3.15
N GLY A 345 18.34 -38.11 -3.40
CA GLY A 345 19.62 -38.08 -4.09
C GLY A 345 19.61 -37.10 -5.27
N TYR A 346 20.62 -37.18 -6.13
CA TYR A 346 20.70 -36.35 -7.33
C TYR A 346 21.04 -37.18 -8.57
N LEU A 347 20.65 -36.66 -9.72
CA LEU A 347 21.07 -37.14 -11.05
C LEU A 347 22.05 -36.13 -11.63
N SER A 348 23.18 -36.60 -12.16
CA SER A 348 24.06 -35.75 -12.97
C SER A 348 23.61 -35.86 -14.43
N ILE A 349 23.09 -34.77 -14.96
CA ILE A 349 22.79 -34.63 -16.38
C ILE A 349 24.08 -34.19 -17.06
N ALA A 350 24.52 -34.96 -18.06
CA ALA A 350 25.78 -34.70 -18.75
C ALA A 350 25.85 -33.28 -19.32
N THR A 351 27.07 -32.79 -19.55
CA THR A 351 27.34 -31.50 -20.17
C THR A 351 26.44 -31.30 -21.40
N PRO A 352 25.60 -30.25 -21.43
CA PRO A 352 24.70 -30.03 -22.53
C PRO A 352 25.44 -29.83 -23.87
N VAL A 353 24.81 -30.24 -24.95
CA VAL A 353 25.32 -30.09 -26.32
C VAL A 353 24.41 -29.18 -27.14
N ASP A 354 25.01 -28.44 -28.06
CA ASP A 354 24.29 -27.62 -29.02
C ASP A 354 23.62 -28.48 -30.10
N LEU A 355 22.30 -28.34 -30.28
CA LEU A 355 21.53 -28.98 -31.35
C LEU A 355 20.94 -27.95 -32.34
N GLY A 356 21.48 -26.73 -32.39
CA GLY A 356 20.98 -25.62 -33.21
C GLY A 356 20.11 -24.70 -32.38
N ASP A 357 18.79 -24.70 -32.59
CA ASP A 357 17.85 -23.83 -31.84
C ASP A 357 17.64 -24.26 -30.37
N THR A 358 18.35 -25.27 -29.92
CA THR A 358 18.13 -25.90 -28.61
C THR A 358 19.43 -26.51 -28.09
N VAL A 359 19.72 -26.29 -26.82
CA VAL A 359 20.79 -26.97 -26.10
C VAL A 359 20.21 -28.13 -25.29
N TRP A 360 20.84 -29.30 -25.34
CA TRP A 360 20.30 -30.55 -24.78
C TRP A 360 21.31 -31.30 -23.93
N GLY A 361 20.91 -31.70 -22.72
CA GLY A 361 21.65 -32.62 -21.86
C GLY A 361 20.83 -33.86 -21.55
N GLN A 362 21.48 -34.99 -21.32
CA GLN A 362 20.79 -36.22 -20.91
C GLN A 362 21.58 -37.01 -19.87
N ALA A 363 20.86 -37.71 -19.01
CA ALA A 363 21.37 -38.73 -18.11
C ALA A 363 20.76 -40.07 -18.53
N ASP A 364 21.57 -40.88 -19.21
CA ASP A 364 21.19 -42.23 -19.62
C ASP A 364 21.48 -43.20 -18.46
N THR A 365 20.46 -43.94 -18.02
CA THR A 365 20.53 -44.94 -16.93
C THR A 365 20.93 -44.44 -15.52
N PRO A 366 20.36 -43.32 -15.02
CA PRO A 366 20.68 -42.80 -13.68
C PRO A 366 20.43 -43.79 -12.53
N ASN A 367 19.51 -44.76 -12.70
CA ASN A 367 19.17 -45.81 -11.73
C ASN A 367 18.95 -45.31 -10.29
N LEU A 368 18.44 -44.08 -10.13
CA LEU A 368 18.11 -43.53 -8.82
C LEU A 368 16.77 -44.10 -8.36
N SER A 369 16.75 -44.75 -7.21
CA SER A 369 15.55 -45.31 -6.61
C SER A 369 15.15 -44.57 -5.34
N GLY A 370 13.86 -44.52 -5.08
CA GLY A 370 13.30 -43.89 -3.88
C GLY A 370 11.87 -44.34 -3.64
N VAL A 371 11.32 -43.95 -2.50
CA VAL A 371 9.91 -44.19 -2.14
C VAL A 371 9.19 -42.85 -2.14
N LEU A 372 8.06 -42.78 -2.85
CA LEU A 372 7.21 -41.61 -2.88
C LEU A 372 6.58 -41.33 -1.51
N ALA A 373 6.11 -40.11 -1.27
CA ALA A 373 5.30 -39.84 -0.09
C ALA A 373 4.02 -40.69 -0.11
N SER A 374 3.53 -41.10 1.06
CA SER A 374 2.45 -42.10 1.23
C SER A 374 1.15 -41.75 0.51
N ASP A 375 0.91 -40.47 0.28
CA ASP A 375 -0.28 -39.87 -0.32
C ASP A 375 0.01 -39.18 -1.66
N SER A 376 1.20 -39.38 -2.23
CA SER A 376 1.63 -38.70 -3.45
C SER A 376 2.15 -39.64 -4.54
N THR A 377 1.86 -39.30 -5.79
CA THR A 377 2.45 -39.86 -7.00
C THR A 377 3.51 -38.94 -7.62
N THR A 378 3.99 -37.93 -6.88
CA THR A 378 4.79 -36.81 -7.39
C THR A 378 6.23 -36.84 -6.89
N LEU A 379 7.18 -36.46 -7.76
CA LEU A 379 8.55 -36.12 -7.37
C LEU A 379 8.78 -34.62 -7.54
N TYR A 380 9.71 -34.08 -6.78
CA TYR A 380 10.09 -32.68 -6.85
C TYR A 380 11.58 -32.54 -7.15
N GLY A 381 11.97 -31.45 -7.81
CA GLY A 381 13.32 -31.25 -8.33
C GLY A 381 13.89 -29.86 -8.08
N ILE A 382 15.19 -29.80 -7.74
CA ILE A 382 15.99 -28.56 -7.76
C ILE A 382 17.19 -28.78 -8.67
N LEU A 383 17.44 -27.85 -9.58
CA LEU A 383 18.61 -27.87 -10.45
C LEU A 383 19.77 -27.11 -9.81
N SER A 384 20.99 -27.64 -9.93
CA SER A 384 22.21 -26.92 -9.58
C SER A 384 23.31 -27.12 -10.62
N THR A 385 24.22 -26.15 -10.70
CA THR A 385 25.32 -26.11 -11.66
C THR A 385 26.54 -26.89 -11.14
N ASP A 386 27.31 -27.57 -12.00
CA ASP A 386 28.63 -28.09 -11.63
C ASP A 386 29.79 -27.13 -11.95
N ALA A 387 29.56 -26.16 -12.84
CA ALA A 387 30.51 -25.12 -13.20
C ALA A 387 29.81 -23.76 -13.32
N GLY A 388 30.60 -22.69 -13.34
CA GLY A 388 30.08 -21.34 -13.51
C GLY A 388 29.95 -20.95 -14.99
N TRP A 389 28.84 -20.31 -15.35
CA TRP A 389 28.63 -19.68 -16.66
C TRP A 389 27.66 -18.51 -16.55
N THR A 390 27.60 -17.67 -17.59
CA THR A 390 26.62 -16.59 -17.71
C THR A 390 25.51 -17.01 -18.68
N PRO A 391 24.32 -17.42 -18.18
CA PRO A 391 23.16 -17.70 -19.03
C PRO A 391 22.58 -16.43 -19.67
N GLU A 392 21.79 -16.61 -20.72
CA GLU A 392 20.96 -15.53 -21.28
C GLU A 392 19.82 -15.16 -20.31
N SER A 393 19.33 -13.93 -20.40
CA SER A 393 18.21 -13.45 -19.60
C SER A 393 16.93 -14.18 -19.98
N GLY A 394 16.21 -14.72 -18.99
CA GLY A 394 14.92 -15.39 -19.24
C GLY A 394 15.02 -16.76 -19.91
N THR A 395 16.21 -17.39 -19.91
CA THR A 395 16.37 -18.75 -20.44
C THR A 395 15.46 -19.74 -19.70
N VAL A 396 14.79 -20.61 -20.46
CA VAL A 396 13.92 -21.67 -19.94
C VAL A 396 14.68 -22.99 -19.89
N PHE A 397 14.59 -23.67 -18.74
CA PHE A 397 15.17 -24.99 -18.50
C PHE A 397 14.03 -25.99 -18.30
N THR A 398 13.81 -26.86 -19.28
CA THR A 398 12.79 -27.91 -19.22
C THR A 398 13.44 -29.24 -18.89
N VAL A 399 13.03 -29.86 -17.79
CA VAL A 399 13.49 -31.18 -17.38
C VAL A 399 12.41 -32.20 -17.66
N SER A 400 12.79 -33.34 -18.23
CA SER A 400 11.92 -34.51 -18.35
C SER A 400 12.55 -35.70 -17.67
N ILE A 401 11.80 -36.39 -16.82
CA ILE A 401 12.21 -37.64 -16.21
C ILE A 401 11.37 -38.80 -16.73
N VAL A 402 11.99 -39.99 -16.76
CA VAL A 402 11.32 -41.25 -17.06
C VAL A 402 11.44 -42.14 -15.84
N THR A 403 10.30 -42.60 -15.33
CA THR A 403 10.21 -43.42 -14.12
C THR A 403 9.56 -44.77 -14.40
N ILE A 404 9.92 -45.78 -13.63
CA ILE A 404 9.20 -47.04 -13.53
C ILE A 404 8.72 -47.16 -12.09
N GLY A 405 7.40 -47.30 -11.91
CA GLY A 405 6.81 -47.67 -10.63
C GLY A 405 7.01 -49.16 -10.38
N VAL A 406 7.46 -49.53 -9.19
CA VAL A 406 7.82 -50.91 -8.84
C VAL A 406 6.66 -51.64 -8.19
#